data_AF-A0A4Q4ZE35-F1
#
_entry.id   AF-A0A4Q4ZE35-F1
#
_cell.length_a   1.000
_cell.length_b   1.000
_cell.length_c   1.000
_cell.angle_alpha   90.00
_cell.angle_beta   90.00
_cell.angle_gamma   90.00
#
_symmetry.space_group_name_H-M   'P 1'
#
loop_
_entity.id
_entity.type
_entity.pdbx_description
1 polymer ?
#
loop_
_entity_poly.entity_id
_entity_poly.type
_entity_poly.pdbx_seq_one_letter_code
_entity_poly.pdbx_strand_id
1 'polypeptide(L)'
;MTSAPPTAGGIPAGYTYLGQFVDHDLTFDATKVTFGDLVFPAHLVQGRSPALDLDSLYGAGPLDPVSEAFYDPDGQHLKTGRTVAAGDPAMDGFDLPRKGTGTAAQKRKALIPDHRNDENLAVAQTHLAFIRFHNRVLDRLHPNTPPAARFEKARRRVVLHYQWMLRTDYLPRICDKGIVDDVFTNGRKAFEVGASPLSVPTMPVEFSVAAFRFGHSMVR
;
A
#
# COMPACT_ATOMS: atom_id res chain seq x y z
N MET A 1 -8.96 -21.48 -37.22
CA MET A 1 -9.09 -20.84 -35.89
C MET A 1 -8.30 -19.55 -35.96
N THR A 2 -8.99 -18.43 -36.10
CA THR A 2 -8.38 -17.10 -36.20
C THR A 2 -7.87 -16.68 -34.82
N SER A 3 -6.55 -16.61 -34.67
CA SER A 3 -5.91 -16.07 -33.47
C SER A 3 -6.32 -14.61 -33.30
N ALA A 4 -6.89 -14.29 -32.13
CA ALA A 4 -7.12 -12.91 -31.73
C ALA A 4 -5.78 -12.14 -31.75
N PRO A 5 -5.78 -10.86 -32.14
CA PRO A 5 -4.58 -10.03 -32.10
C PRO A 5 -4.05 -9.93 -30.66
N PRO A 6 -2.72 -9.82 -30.46
CA PRO A 6 -2.14 -9.69 -29.13
C PRO A 6 -2.73 -8.46 -28.44
N THR A 7 -3.41 -8.68 -27.31
CA THR A 7 -3.87 -7.60 -26.44
C THR A 7 -2.67 -6.77 -26.02
N ALA A 8 -2.76 -5.45 -26.12
CA ALA A 8 -1.74 -4.54 -25.63
C ALA A 8 -1.34 -4.88 -24.17
N GLY A 9 -0.05 -5.21 -23.98
CA GLY A 9 0.60 -5.48 -22.69
C GLY A 9 0.19 -6.80 -22.02
N GLY A 10 1.06 -7.81 -22.07
CA GLY A 10 0.88 -9.11 -21.40
C GLY A 10 0.90 -9.08 -19.86
N ILE A 11 0.69 -7.92 -19.24
CA ILE A 11 0.65 -7.73 -17.80
C ILE A 11 -0.75 -8.12 -17.27
N PRO A 12 -0.85 -9.03 -16.29
CA PRO A 12 -2.12 -9.36 -15.65
C PRO A 12 -2.75 -8.15 -14.96
N ALA A 13 -4.08 -8.01 -15.03
CA ALA A 13 -4.78 -6.83 -14.49
C ALA A 13 -4.56 -6.60 -12.99
N GLY A 14 -4.26 -7.66 -12.22
CA GLY A 14 -3.92 -7.53 -10.80
C GLY A 14 -2.71 -6.62 -10.52
N TYR A 15 -1.74 -6.53 -11.45
CA TYR A 15 -0.59 -5.64 -11.29
C TYR A 15 -0.96 -4.17 -11.38
N THR A 16 -2.05 -3.82 -12.07
CA THR A 16 -2.58 -2.43 -12.08
C THR A 16 -2.99 -2.02 -10.67
N TYR A 17 -3.78 -2.84 -9.99
CA TYR A 17 -4.28 -2.55 -8.64
C TYR A 17 -3.19 -2.69 -7.57
N LEU A 18 -2.24 -3.61 -7.76
CA LEU A 18 -1.04 -3.66 -6.93
C LEU A 18 -0.23 -2.36 -7.07
N GLY A 19 -0.10 -1.83 -8.29
CA GLY A 19 0.54 -0.55 -8.53
C GLY A 19 -0.16 0.62 -7.84
N GLN A 20 -1.50 0.64 -7.86
CA GLN A 20 -2.28 1.62 -7.12
C GLN A 20 -2.05 1.53 -5.61
N PHE A 21 -2.02 0.32 -5.04
CA PHE A 21 -1.69 0.12 -3.63
C PHE A 21 -0.27 0.62 -3.29
N VAL A 22 0.71 0.39 -4.18
CA VAL A 22 2.08 0.88 -4.04
C VAL A 22 2.15 2.41 -4.12
N ASP A 23 1.39 3.04 -5.02
CA ASP A 23 1.29 4.50 -5.10
C ASP A 23 0.77 5.08 -3.78
N HIS A 24 -0.27 4.45 -3.22
CA HIS A 24 -0.84 4.90 -1.94
C HIS A 24 0.12 4.77 -0.76
N ASP A 25 1.09 3.85 -0.84
CA ASP A 25 2.15 3.69 0.15
C ASP A 25 3.28 4.70 -0.02
N LEU A 26 3.68 4.98 -1.26
CA LEU A 26 4.78 5.91 -1.57
C LEU A 26 4.37 7.37 -1.53
N THR A 27 3.13 7.68 -1.91
CA THR A 27 2.70 9.05 -2.19
C THR A 27 1.45 9.38 -1.39
N PHE A 28 1.51 10.45 -0.61
CA PHE A 28 0.33 11.07 -0.04
C PHE A 28 0.54 12.57 -0.04
N ASP A 29 0.06 13.21 -1.10
CA ASP A 29 0.01 14.66 -1.15
C ASP A 29 -1.02 15.15 -0.12
N ALA A 30 -0.52 15.71 0.98
CA ALA A 30 -1.35 16.29 2.03
C ALA A 30 -1.65 17.78 1.79
N THR A 31 -1.24 18.32 0.64
CA THR A 31 -1.50 19.71 0.30
C THR A 31 -3.00 19.93 0.14
N LYS A 32 -3.55 20.78 1.01
CA LYS A 32 -4.95 21.22 0.90
C LYS A 32 -5.05 22.28 -0.18
N VAL A 33 -5.48 21.88 -1.37
CA VAL A 33 -5.71 22.80 -2.50
C VAL A 33 -7.15 22.72 -2.97
N THR A 34 -7.69 23.88 -3.36
CA THR A 34 -9.01 23.96 -4.00
C THR A 34 -8.82 23.69 -5.49
N PHE A 35 -9.80 23.04 -6.12
CA PHE A 35 -9.77 22.83 -7.56
C PHE A 35 -9.65 24.19 -8.29
N GLY A 36 -8.55 24.40 -9.03
CA GLY A 36 -8.25 25.65 -9.73
C GLY A 36 -7.08 26.47 -9.18
N ASP A 37 -6.52 26.08 -8.02
CA ASP A 37 -5.35 26.76 -7.46
C ASP A 37 -4.05 26.39 -8.20
N LEU A 38 -3.19 27.37 -8.43
CA LEU A 38 -1.81 27.13 -8.90
C LEU A 38 -0.97 26.61 -7.72
N VAL A 39 -0.64 25.32 -7.76
CA VAL A 39 0.22 24.69 -6.75
C VAL A 39 1.65 24.65 -7.27
N PHE A 40 2.53 25.41 -6.64
CA PHE A 40 3.97 25.32 -6.92
C PHE A 40 4.54 24.06 -6.26
N PRO A 41 5.48 23.34 -6.91
CA PRO A 41 6.11 22.15 -6.33
C PRO A 41 6.69 22.37 -4.92
N ALA A 42 7.19 23.57 -4.63
CA ALA A 42 7.72 23.95 -3.32
C ALA A 42 6.67 23.94 -2.19
N HIS A 43 5.38 23.93 -2.52
CA HIS A 43 4.26 23.91 -1.57
C HIS A 43 3.63 22.52 -1.43
N LEU A 44 4.18 21.50 -2.11
CA LEU A 44 3.74 20.12 -1.94
C LEU A 44 4.26 19.59 -0.60
N VAL A 45 3.34 19.30 0.32
CA VAL A 45 3.65 18.67 1.59
C VAL A 45 3.41 17.18 1.42
N GLN A 46 4.50 16.43 1.30
CA GLN A 46 4.43 14.97 1.38
C GLN A 46 4.01 14.62 2.81
N GLY A 47 2.78 14.14 2.98
CA GLY A 47 2.20 13.82 4.28
C GLY A 47 2.53 12.42 4.78
N ARG A 48 3.43 11.69 4.10
CA ARG A 48 3.82 10.31 4.40
C ARG A 48 5.30 10.03 4.20
N SER A 49 5.72 8.87 4.71
CA SER A 49 7.07 8.37 4.52
C SER A 49 7.32 8.13 3.02
N PRO A 50 8.38 8.68 2.41
CA PRO A 50 8.78 8.33 1.05
C PRO A 50 9.44 6.93 0.97
N ALA A 51 9.13 6.04 1.92
CA ALA A 51 9.64 4.68 2.02
C ALA A 51 8.51 3.67 1.84
N LEU A 52 8.84 2.52 1.23
CA LEU A 52 7.95 1.36 1.12
C LEU A 52 7.83 0.64 2.47
N ASP A 53 7.23 1.28 3.46
CA ASP A 53 7.18 0.84 4.85
C ASP A 53 5.77 0.47 5.35
N LEU A 54 4.79 0.45 4.43
CA LEU A 54 3.40 0.12 4.71
C LEU A 54 2.74 1.08 5.72
N ASP A 55 3.14 2.35 5.77
CA ASP A 55 2.43 3.36 6.58
C ASP A 55 0.95 3.48 6.20
N SER A 56 0.62 3.20 4.93
CA SER A 56 -0.75 3.14 4.42
C SER A 56 -1.60 2.05 5.10
N LEU A 57 -0.95 1.02 5.67
CA LEU A 57 -1.52 -0.11 6.39
C LEU A 57 -1.44 0.07 7.92
N TYR A 58 -0.32 0.57 8.43
CA TYR A 58 -0.05 0.64 9.88
C TYR A 58 -0.37 2.01 10.51
N GLY A 59 -0.53 3.05 9.70
CA GLY A 59 -0.53 4.43 10.20
C GLY A 59 0.75 4.73 10.97
N ALA A 60 0.63 5.51 12.05
CA ALA A 60 1.73 5.78 12.97
C ALA A 60 1.95 4.66 14.01
N GLY A 61 1.22 3.54 13.91
CA GLY A 61 1.33 2.39 14.81
C GLY A 61 0.31 2.37 15.95
N PRO A 62 0.24 1.27 16.74
CA PRO A 62 -0.83 1.05 17.72
C PRO A 62 -0.76 1.95 18.97
N LEU A 63 0.35 2.65 19.19
CA LEU A 63 0.52 3.59 20.31
C LEU A 63 0.13 5.03 19.96
N ASP A 64 -0.14 5.31 18.68
CA ASP A 64 -0.61 6.62 18.23
C ASP A 64 -2.13 6.73 18.46
N PRO A 65 -2.63 7.82 19.11
CA PRO A 65 -4.05 7.96 19.44
C PRO A 65 -5.03 7.94 18.26
N VAL A 66 -4.55 8.27 17.05
CA VAL A 66 -5.39 8.18 15.84
C VAL A 66 -5.35 6.77 15.27
N SER A 67 -4.15 6.18 15.23
CA SER A 67 -3.89 4.90 14.59
C SER A 67 -4.32 3.70 15.43
N GLU A 68 -4.41 3.81 16.76
CA GLU A 68 -4.90 2.76 17.66
C GLU A 68 -6.28 2.21 17.22
N ALA A 69 -7.10 3.06 16.58
CA ALA A 69 -8.41 2.70 16.08
C ALA A 69 -8.37 1.58 15.03
N PHE A 70 -7.24 1.37 14.33
CA PHE A 70 -7.06 0.34 13.31
C PHE A 70 -6.68 -1.03 13.88
N TYR A 71 -6.34 -1.10 15.18
CA TYR A 71 -5.85 -2.30 15.84
C TYR A 71 -6.89 -2.91 16.77
N ASP A 72 -6.83 -4.22 16.96
CA ASP A 72 -7.59 -4.92 17.99
C ASP A 72 -7.14 -4.49 19.40
N PRO A 73 -7.93 -4.78 20.46
CA PRO A 73 -7.62 -4.34 21.83
C PRO A 73 -6.26 -4.80 22.36
N ASP A 74 -5.62 -5.78 21.73
CA ASP A 74 -4.28 -6.25 22.09
C ASP A 74 -3.15 -5.35 21.59
N GLY A 75 -3.47 -4.33 20.77
CA GLY A 75 -2.52 -3.39 20.19
C GLY A 75 -1.51 -4.03 19.24
N GLN A 76 -1.80 -5.22 18.69
CA GLN A 76 -0.87 -5.96 17.84
C GLN A 76 -1.52 -6.44 16.54
N HIS A 77 -2.75 -6.96 16.61
CA HIS A 77 -3.49 -7.38 15.42
C HIS A 77 -4.17 -6.19 14.75
N LEU A 78 -4.17 -6.19 13.42
CA LEU A 78 -4.94 -5.23 12.63
C LEU A 78 -6.38 -5.73 12.50
N LYS A 79 -7.34 -4.82 12.68
CA LYS A 79 -8.78 -5.13 12.60
C LYS A 79 -9.17 -5.60 11.20
N THR A 80 -10.12 -6.52 11.17
CA THR A 80 -10.81 -6.96 9.95
C THR A 80 -12.32 -6.78 10.09
N GLY A 81 -13.02 -6.66 8.97
CA GLY A 81 -14.48 -6.55 8.90
C GLY A 81 -15.17 -7.83 8.43
N ARG A 82 -16.50 -7.76 8.36
CA ARG A 82 -17.37 -8.83 7.87
C ARG A 82 -17.96 -8.45 6.52
N THR A 83 -17.96 -9.36 5.55
CA THR A 83 -18.59 -9.13 4.25
C THR A 83 -20.11 -9.03 4.37
N VAL A 84 -20.75 -8.44 3.36
CA VAL A 84 -22.21 -8.46 3.21
C VAL A 84 -22.61 -9.76 2.50
N ALA A 85 -23.68 -10.40 2.95
CA ALA A 85 -24.24 -11.57 2.26
C ALA A 85 -24.78 -11.15 0.88
N ALA A 86 -24.35 -11.83 -0.18
CA ALA A 86 -24.70 -11.51 -1.56
C ALA A 86 -24.69 -12.78 -2.43
N GLY A 87 -25.69 -13.64 -2.22
CA GLY A 87 -25.71 -15.01 -2.78
C GLY A 87 -24.89 -16.00 -1.95
N ASP A 88 -23.73 -15.56 -1.47
CA ASP A 88 -22.90 -16.28 -0.50
C ASP A 88 -23.09 -15.76 0.94
N PRO A 89 -22.84 -16.60 1.96
CA PRO A 89 -22.92 -16.18 3.35
C PRO A 89 -21.88 -15.10 3.69
N ALA A 90 -22.27 -14.19 4.58
CA ALA A 90 -21.37 -13.18 5.14
C ALA A 90 -20.24 -13.83 5.95
N MET A 91 -18.98 -13.45 5.67
CA MET A 91 -17.77 -14.02 6.26
C MET A 91 -17.02 -12.98 7.10
N ASP A 92 -16.66 -13.35 8.33
CA ASP A 92 -15.81 -12.55 9.21
C ASP A 92 -14.35 -12.63 8.76
N GLY A 93 -13.66 -11.49 8.73
CA GLY A 93 -12.26 -11.41 8.33
C GLY A 93 -12.02 -11.25 6.82
N PHE A 94 -13.07 -11.05 6.03
CA PHE A 94 -13.03 -10.97 4.56
C PHE A 94 -13.48 -9.61 3.99
N ASP A 95 -13.71 -8.62 4.85
CA ASP A 95 -13.83 -7.21 4.45
C ASP A 95 -12.86 -6.35 5.26
N LEU A 96 -12.62 -5.12 4.81
CA LEU A 96 -11.98 -4.09 5.63
C LEU A 96 -12.87 -3.77 6.84
N PRO A 97 -12.30 -3.40 8.00
CA PRO A 97 -13.09 -2.91 9.11
C PRO A 97 -13.85 -1.66 8.65
N ARG A 98 -15.18 -1.59 8.86
CA ARG A 98 -16.00 -0.45 8.45
C ARG A 98 -16.40 0.38 9.68
N LYS A 99 -16.38 1.71 9.56
CA LYS A 99 -16.92 2.63 10.56
C LYS A 99 -18.45 2.67 10.45
N GLY A 100 -19.11 2.88 11.59
CA GLY A 100 -20.28 3.74 11.64
C GLY A 100 -21.60 3.15 12.13
N THR A 101 -22.34 4.03 12.82
CA THR A 101 -23.81 4.12 12.88
C THR A 101 -24.25 5.30 11.99
N GLY A 102 -25.46 5.29 11.43
CA GLY A 102 -25.93 6.34 10.50
C GLY A 102 -26.43 5.80 9.15
N THR A 103 -26.25 6.57 8.06
CA THR A 103 -26.68 6.15 6.71
C THR A 103 -25.92 4.92 6.21
N ALA A 104 -26.49 4.20 5.23
CA ALA A 104 -25.86 3.01 4.66
C ALA A 104 -24.48 3.27 4.03
N ALA A 105 -24.23 4.48 3.50
CA ALA A 105 -22.92 4.86 2.99
C ALA A 105 -21.91 5.09 4.13
N GLN A 106 -22.32 5.77 5.20
CA GLN A 106 -21.46 6.03 6.37
C GLN A 106 -21.08 4.74 7.09
N LYS A 107 -22.03 3.80 7.24
CA LYS A 107 -21.80 2.45 7.79
C LYS A 107 -20.81 1.59 6.99
N ARG A 108 -20.48 2.00 5.77
CA ARG A 108 -19.61 1.25 4.84
C ARG A 108 -18.25 1.89 4.63
N LYS A 109 -17.91 2.99 5.32
CA LYS A 109 -16.59 3.63 5.15
C LYS A 109 -15.50 2.80 5.83
N ALA A 110 -14.42 2.45 5.12
CA ALA A 110 -13.31 1.73 5.73
C ALA A 110 -12.65 2.51 6.89
N LEU A 111 -12.33 1.79 7.96
CA LEU A 111 -11.54 2.20 9.13
C LEU A 111 -10.09 1.76 8.91
N ILE A 112 -9.39 2.42 8.00
CA ILE A 112 -8.00 2.14 7.66
C ILE A 112 -7.20 3.45 7.57
N PRO A 113 -5.86 3.42 7.70
CA PRO A 113 -5.04 4.63 7.67
C PRO A 113 -5.16 5.39 6.35
N ASP A 114 -5.06 4.69 5.23
CA ASP A 114 -5.28 5.26 3.90
C ASP A 114 -6.65 4.94 3.34
N HIS A 115 -7.57 5.90 3.38
CA HIS A 115 -8.90 5.75 2.81
C HIS A 115 -8.92 5.50 1.30
N ARG A 116 -7.86 5.88 0.55
CA ARG A 116 -7.75 5.61 -0.89
C ARG A 116 -7.67 4.10 -1.19
N ASN A 117 -7.22 3.31 -0.21
CA ASN A 117 -7.21 1.85 -0.34
C ASN A 117 -8.61 1.21 -0.31
N ASP A 118 -9.70 1.99 -0.22
CA ASP A 118 -11.09 1.54 -0.34
C ASP A 118 -11.80 2.10 -1.59
N GLU A 119 -11.07 2.72 -2.52
CA GLU A 119 -11.64 3.32 -3.75
C GLU A 119 -12.23 2.28 -4.72
N ASN A 120 -11.65 1.08 -4.76
CA ASN A 120 -12.17 -0.05 -5.52
C ASN A 120 -11.93 -1.37 -4.78
N LEU A 121 -12.73 -2.37 -5.13
CA LEU A 121 -12.72 -3.67 -4.45
C LEU A 121 -11.36 -4.38 -4.54
N ALA A 122 -10.65 -4.27 -5.66
CA ALA A 122 -9.37 -4.96 -5.84
C ALA A 122 -8.27 -4.39 -4.92
N VAL A 123 -8.19 -3.07 -4.78
CA VAL A 123 -7.27 -2.41 -3.85
C VAL A 123 -7.69 -2.68 -2.40
N ALA A 124 -8.99 -2.62 -2.09
CA ALA A 124 -9.50 -2.95 -0.76
C ALA A 124 -9.14 -4.38 -0.33
N GLN A 125 -9.29 -5.35 -1.23
CA GLN A 125 -8.94 -6.74 -0.96
C GLN A 125 -7.42 -6.95 -0.92
N THR A 126 -6.63 -6.17 -1.67
CA THR A 126 -5.16 -6.17 -1.55
C THR A 126 -4.72 -5.66 -0.17
N HIS A 127 -5.29 -4.55 0.28
CA HIS A 127 -5.05 -4.01 1.61
C HIS A 127 -5.44 -5.02 2.71
N LEU A 128 -6.62 -5.64 2.58
CA LEU A 128 -7.06 -6.70 3.50
C LEU A 128 -6.14 -7.92 3.49
N ALA A 129 -5.60 -8.31 2.33
CA ALA A 129 -4.65 -9.40 2.24
C ALA A 129 -3.39 -9.11 3.07
N PHE A 130 -2.89 -7.86 3.04
CA PHE A 130 -1.77 -7.44 3.90
C PHE A 130 -2.14 -7.39 5.39
N ILE A 131 -3.34 -6.95 5.76
CA ILE A 131 -3.86 -7.05 7.15
C ILE A 131 -3.79 -8.50 7.63
N ARG A 132 -4.38 -9.43 6.86
CA ARG A 132 -4.43 -10.85 7.20
C ARG A 132 -3.03 -11.48 7.22
N PHE A 133 -2.14 -11.04 6.34
CA PHE A 133 -0.76 -11.50 6.31
C PHE A 133 0.00 -11.07 7.57
N HIS A 134 -0.12 -9.80 8.00
CA HIS A 134 0.44 -9.34 9.27
C HIS A 134 -0.06 -10.14 10.46
N ASN A 135 -1.38 -10.29 10.59
CA ASN A 135 -1.98 -11.07 11.67
C ASN A 135 -1.45 -12.51 11.68
N ARG A 136 -1.36 -13.15 10.50
CA ARG A 136 -0.80 -14.50 10.38
C ARG A 136 0.70 -14.57 10.72
N VAL A 137 1.49 -13.57 10.36
CA VAL A 137 2.91 -13.50 10.71
C VAL A 137 3.07 -13.35 12.22
N LEU A 138 2.25 -12.50 12.84
CA LEU A 138 2.22 -12.26 14.28
C LEU A 138 1.86 -13.54 15.05
N ASP A 139 0.82 -14.26 14.62
CA ASP A 139 0.39 -15.55 15.20
C ASP A 139 1.50 -16.60 15.16
N ARG A 140 2.35 -16.56 14.14
CA ARG A 140 3.44 -17.52 13.93
C ARG A 140 4.79 -17.10 14.50
N LEU A 141 4.85 -15.98 15.23
CA LEU A 141 6.08 -15.65 15.97
C LEU A 141 6.34 -16.69 17.05
N HIS A 142 7.62 -16.97 17.30
CA HIS A 142 8.03 -17.92 18.33
C HIS A 142 7.40 -17.55 19.69
N PRO A 143 6.91 -18.51 20.49
CA PRO A 143 6.25 -18.21 21.78
C PRO A 143 7.10 -17.35 22.73
N ASN A 144 8.42 -17.56 22.74
CA ASN A 144 9.37 -16.79 23.56
C ASN A 144 9.67 -15.38 23.00
N THR A 145 9.01 -14.93 21.95
CA THR A 145 9.18 -13.55 21.46
C THR A 145 8.59 -12.60 22.51
N PRO A 146 9.38 -11.65 23.07
CA PRO A 146 8.89 -10.74 24.09
C PRO A 146 7.66 -9.97 23.59
N PRO A 147 6.57 -9.85 24.39
CA PRO A 147 5.33 -9.19 23.97
C PRO A 147 5.55 -7.80 23.35
N ALA A 148 6.37 -6.97 24.00
CA ALA A 148 6.70 -5.62 23.53
C ALA A 148 7.43 -5.58 22.17
N ALA A 149 8.04 -6.70 21.73
CA ALA A 149 8.77 -6.79 20.46
C ALA A 149 7.96 -7.49 19.36
N ARG A 150 6.80 -8.07 19.67
CA ARG A 150 6.04 -8.91 18.72
C ARG A 150 5.55 -8.09 17.53
N PHE A 151 4.90 -6.95 17.79
CA PHE A 151 4.37 -6.08 16.75
C PHE A 151 5.46 -5.65 15.76
N GLU A 152 6.54 -5.04 16.24
CA GLU A 152 7.63 -4.55 15.39
C GLU A 152 8.32 -5.68 14.62
N LYS A 153 8.46 -6.88 15.22
CA LYS A 153 8.99 -8.05 14.48
C LYS A 153 8.05 -8.53 13.38
N ALA A 154 6.74 -8.54 13.62
CA ALA A 154 5.76 -8.90 12.61
C ALA A 154 5.74 -7.86 11.47
N ARG A 155 5.61 -6.57 11.82
CA ARG A 155 5.66 -5.43 10.88
C ARG A 155 6.92 -5.50 10.01
N ARG A 156 8.10 -5.65 10.61
CA ARG A 156 9.37 -5.73 9.89
C ARG A 156 9.39 -6.88 8.88
N ARG A 157 8.87 -8.06 9.24
CA ARG A 157 8.80 -9.21 8.34
C ARG A 157 7.85 -8.97 7.16
N VAL A 158 6.70 -8.35 7.42
CA VAL A 158 5.70 -8.03 6.39
C VAL A 158 6.23 -6.98 5.43
N VAL A 159 6.82 -5.89 5.94
CA VAL A 159 7.44 -4.83 5.14
C VAL A 159 8.56 -5.40 4.26
N LEU A 160 9.42 -6.27 4.80
CA LEU A 160 10.47 -6.91 4.00
C LEU A 160 9.90 -7.82 2.90
N HIS A 161 8.81 -8.54 3.16
CA HIS A 161 8.14 -9.33 2.12
C HIS A 161 7.50 -8.46 1.04
N TYR A 162 6.88 -7.35 1.43
CA TYR A 162 6.34 -6.37 0.50
C TYR A 162 7.44 -5.80 -0.40
N GLN A 163 8.54 -5.31 0.17
CA GLN A 163 9.70 -4.81 -0.57
C GLN A 163 10.33 -5.88 -1.47
N TRP A 164 10.45 -7.12 -0.99
CA TRP A 164 10.93 -8.24 -1.78
C TRP A 164 10.03 -8.50 -2.99
N MET A 165 8.71 -8.61 -2.78
CA MET A 165 7.72 -8.79 -3.84
C MET A 165 7.82 -7.65 -4.88
N LEU A 166 7.99 -6.40 -4.43
CA LEU A 166 8.13 -5.29 -5.35
C LEU A 166 9.40 -5.40 -6.20
N ARG A 167 10.53 -5.72 -5.56
CA ARG A 167 11.81 -5.88 -6.24
C ARG A 167 11.84 -7.05 -7.22
N THR A 168 11.32 -8.21 -6.82
CA THR A 168 11.50 -9.45 -7.57
C THR A 168 10.36 -9.76 -8.51
N ASP A 169 9.19 -9.13 -8.33
CA ASP A 169 7.99 -9.47 -9.09
C ASP A 169 7.34 -8.26 -9.78
N TYR A 170 7.04 -7.19 -9.04
CA TYR A 170 6.35 -6.01 -9.58
C TYR A 170 7.23 -5.22 -10.54
N LEU A 171 8.41 -4.74 -10.09
CA LEU A 171 9.31 -3.90 -10.90
C LEU A 171 9.73 -4.57 -12.22
N PRO A 172 10.13 -5.85 -12.26
CA PRO A 172 10.52 -6.51 -13.53
C PRO A 172 9.39 -6.66 -14.55
N ARG A 173 8.13 -6.45 -14.17
CA ARG A 173 6.97 -6.52 -15.09
C ARG A 173 6.57 -5.16 -15.64
N ILE A 174 6.77 -4.10 -14.88
CA ILE A 174 6.36 -2.74 -15.25
C ILE A 174 7.50 -1.91 -15.82
N CYS A 175 8.74 -2.23 -15.47
CA CYS A 175 9.93 -1.55 -15.94
C CYS A 175 10.73 -2.47 -16.86
N ASP A 176 11.58 -1.87 -17.71
CA ASP A 176 12.57 -2.63 -18.45
C ASP A 176 13.50 -3.36 -17.48
N LYS A 177 13.65 -4.68 -17.69
CA LYS A 177 14.44 -5.53 -16.81
C LYS A 177 15.91 -5.10 -16.72
N GLY A 178 16.50 -4.66 -17.84
CA GLY A 178 17.89 -4.20 -17.87
C GLY A 178 18.10 -2.96 -17.00
N ILE A 179 17.14 -2.04 -17.00
CA ILE A 179 17.15 -0.86 -16.12
C ILE A 179 17.05 -1.28 -14.65
N VAL A 180 16.13 -2.18 -14.31
CA VAL A 180 15.96 -2.67 -12.93
C VAL A 180 17.25 -3.32 -12.43
N ASP A 181 17.81 -4.26 -13.20
CA ASP A 181 19.02 -4.98 -12.82
C ASP A 181 20.21 -4.03 -12.65
N ASP A 182 20.37 -3.07 -13.56
CA ASP A 182 21.45 -2.08 -13.52
C ASP A 182 21.33 -1.15 -12.29
N VAL A 183 20.14 -0.66 -11.94
CA VAL A 183 19.96 0.19 -10.75
C VAL A 183 20.26 -0.58 -9.47
N PHE A 184 19.85 -1.85 -9.36
CA PHE A 184 20.15 -2.66 -8.18
C PHE A 184 21.61 -3.13 -8.11
N THR A 185 22.34 -3.13 -9.22
CA THR A 185 23.76 -3.54 -9.29
C THR A 185 24.71 -2.36 -9.14
N ASN A 186 24.45 -1.28 -9.88
CA ASN A 186 25.34 -0.13 -10.04
C ASN A 186 24.85 1.12 -9.30
N GLY A 187 23.66 1.08 -8.69
CA GLY A 187 23.07 2.19 -7.96
C GLY A 187 22.26 3.15 -8.84
N ARG A 188 21.72 4.19 -8.19
CA ARG A 188 20.85 5.19 -8.83
C ARG A 188 21.67 6.06 -9.80
N LYS A 189 21.11 6.34 -10.99
CA LYS A 189 21.78 7.13 -12.05
C LYS A 189 21.24 8.54 -12.25
N ALA A 190 19.97 8.79 -11.94
CA ALA A 190 19.30 10.06 -12.25
C ALA A 190 18.78 10.81 -11.02
N PHE A 191 18.50 10.11 -9.93
CA PHE A 191 17.93 10.69 -8.71
C PHE A 191 18.69 10.17 -7.49
N GLU A 192 19.06 11.05 -6.57
CA GLU A 192 19.84 10.72 -5.37
C GLU A 192 21.06 9.82 -5.67
N VAL A 193 21.82 10.20 -6.70
CA VAL A 193 23.02 9.47 -7.15
C VAL A 193 24.03 9.41 -6.00
N GLY A 194 24.51 8.20 -5.70
CA GLY A 194 25.45 7.97 -4.60
C GLY A 194 24.87 8.12 -3.20
N ALA A 195 23.56 8.33 -3.04
CA ALA A 195 22.95 8.41 -1.71
C ALA A 195 23.11 7.10 -0.96
N SER A 196 23.47 7.21 0.32
CA SER A 196 23.61 6.09 1.23
C SER A 196 22.35 5.21 1.22
N PRO A 197 22.45 3.88 1.18
CA PRO A 197 21.28 3.00 1.28
C PRO A 197 20.47 3.20 2.58
N LEU A 198 21.06 3.85 3.60
CA LEU A 198 20.43 4.13 4.88
C LEU A 198 19.93 5.57 5.04
N SER A 199 20.15 6.44 4.04
CA SER A 199 19.56 7.78 4.09
C SER A 199 18.05 7.71 3.89
N VAL A 200 17.33 8.59 4.58
CA VAL A 200 15.90 8.79 4.31
C VAL A 200 15.75 9.27 2.86
N PRO A 201 14.99 8.56 2.01
CA PRO A 201 14.82 8.98 0.62
C PRO A 201 13.96 10.23 0.54
N THR A 202 14.04 10.94 -0.57
CA THR A 202 13.05 11.96 -0.94
C THR A 202 12.16 11.45 -2.08
N MET A 203 10.94 12.00 -2.20
CA MET A 203 10.02 11.67 -3.29
C MET A 203 10.12 12.74 -4.38
N PRO A 204 10.66 12.43 -5.58
CA PRO A 204 10.71 13.41 -6.66
C PRO A 204 9.30 13.76 -7.15
N VAL A 205 9.05 15.05 -7.38
CA VAL A 205 7.74 15.52 -7.85
C VAL A 205 7.40 14.91 -9.21
N GLU A 206 8.38 14.79 -10.10
CA GLU A 206 8.25 14.18 -11.42
C GLU A 206 7.78 12.72 -11.32
N PHE A 207 8.20 12.01 -10.28
CA PHE A 207 7.75 10.65 -10.05
C PHE A 207 6.30 10.60 -9.57
N SER A 208 5.97 11.37 -8.52
CA SER A 208 4.65 11.31 -7.87
C SER A 208 3.52 11.91 -8.70
N VAL A 209 3.77 12.98 -9.45
CA VAL A 209 2.73 13.68 -10.22
C VAL A 209 2.66 13.25 -11.69
N ALA A 210 3.71 12.64 -12.23
CA ALA A 210 3.76 12.25 -13.64
C ALA A 210 4.12 10.77 -13.84
N ALA A 211 5.35 10.35 -13.53
CA ALA A 211 5.84 9.04 -13.96
C ALA A 211 5.01 7.88 -13.40
N PHE A 212 4.67 7.89 -12.10
CA PHE A 212 3.93 6.80 -11.47
C PHE A 212 2.42 6.83 -11.76
N ARG A 213 1.92 7.87 -12.45
CA ARG A 213 0.51 7.96 -12.90
C ARG A 213 0.21 7.10 -14.13
N PHE A 214 1.21 6.39 -14.66
CA PHE A 214 1.00 5.41 -15.75
C PHE A 214 -0.05 4.34 -15.39
N GLY A 215 -0.27 4.05 -14.11
CA GLY A 215 -1.30 3.10 -13.67
C GLY A 215 -2.70 3.40 -14.20
N HIS A 216 -3.05 4.68 -14.42
CA HIS A 216 -4.34 5.05 -14.98
C HIS A 216 -4.56 4.51 -16.41
N SER A 217 -3.50 4.35 -17.21
CA SER A 217 -3.60 3.76 -18.56
C SER A 217 -3.59 2.23 -18.56
N MET A 218 -3.31 1.60 -17.42
CA MET A 218 -3.32 0.14 -17.25
C MET A 218 -4.66 -0.40 -16.74
N VAL A 219 -5.59 0.47 -16.37
CA VAL A 219 -6.95 0.08 -15.96
C VAL A 219 -7.69 -0.50 -17.16
N ARG A 220 -8.41 -1.61 -16.94
CA ARG A 220 -9.21 -2.30 -17.95
C ARG A 220 -10.67 -2.37 -17.50
#